data_AF-A0AAU2WLI7-F1
#
_entry.id   AF-A0AAU2WLI7-F1
#
_cell.length_a   1.000
_cell.length_b   1.000
_cell.length_c   1.000
_cell.angle_alpha   90.00
_cell.angle_beta   90.00
_cell.angle_gamma   90.00
#
_symmetry.space_group_name_H-M   'P 1'
#
loop_
_entity.id
_entity.type
_entity.pdbx_description
1 polymer ?
#
loop_
_entity_poly.entity_id
_entity_poly.type
_entity_poly.pdbx_seq_one_letter_code
_entity_poly.pdbx_strand_id
1 'polypeptide(L)'
;MPGMADLVKSLSENHRLVLLSNVDRYYWQVVQAMHPELGFFSELLVSCDLGVAKPDAEAFRRASQAADADPENCLFVDDTMVNVEAARALGFQTHWFCDVPGLRQALQGA
;
A
#
# COMPACT_ATOMS: atom_id res chain seq x y z
N MET A 1 -0.71 5.11 13.53
CA MET A 1 -1.76 6.15 13.56
C MET A 1 -3.03 5.55 14.17
N PRO A 2 -3.76 6.26 15.05
CA PRO A 2 -5.01 5.75 15.62
C PRO A 2 -6.01 5.32 14.52
N GLY A 3 -6.64 4.16 14.70
CA GLY A 3 -7.66 3.63 13.78
C GLY A 3 -7.16 3.00 12.47
N MET A 4 -5.85 3.08 12.18
CA MET A 4 -5.28 2.45 10.98
C MET A 4 -5.25 0.93 11.09
N ALA A 5 -4.82 0.39 12.23
CA ALA A 5 -4.77 -1.06 12.46
C ALA A 5 -6.17 -1.71 12.29
N ASP A 6 -7.21 -1.08 12.85
CA ASP A 6 -8.60 -1.53 12.70
C ASP A 6 -9.09 -1.45 11.25
N LEU A 7 -8.69 -0.39 10.53
CA LEU A 7 -9.03 -0.24 9.11
C LEU A 7 -8.38 -1.35 8.26
N VAL A 8 -7.07 -1.56 8.40
CA VAL A 8 -6.32 -2.62 7.71
C VAL A 8 -6.96 -3.97 7.97
N LYS A 9 -7.27 -4.29 9.24
CA LYS A 9 -7.96 -5.51 9.61
C LYS A 9 -9.31 -5.64 8.87
N SER A 10 -10.17 -4.62 8.94
CA SER A 10 -11.48 -4.67 8.27
C SER A 10 -11.39 -4.81 6.75
N LEU A 11 -10.38 -4.21 6.13
CA LEU A 11 -10.16 -4.34 4.69
C LEU A 11 -9.69 -5.75 4.31
N SER A 12 -8.82 -6.35 5.12
CA SER A 12 -8.29 -7.70 4.88
C SER A 12 -9.35 -8.80 4.89
N GLU A 13 -10.52 -8.54 5.48
CA GLU A 13 -11.65 -9.48 5.48
C GLU A 13 -12.30 -9.61 4.09
N ASN A 14 -12.16 -8.61 3.22
CA ASN A 14 -12.85 -8.55 1.92
C ASN A 14 -11.93 -8.18 0.74
N HIS A 15 -10.68 -7.79 1.01
CA HIS A 15 -9.72 -7.35 0.00
C HIS A 15 -8.36 -8.02 0.22
N ARG A 16 -7.68 -8.33 -0.88
CA ARG A 16 -6.28 -8.72 -0.85
C ARG A 16 -5.44 -7.47 -0.62
N LEU A 17 -4.68 -7.44 0.47
CA LEU A 17 -3.85 -6.29 0.83
C LEU A 17 -2.38 -6.58 0.50
N VAL A 18 -1.74 -5.66 -0.21
CA VAL A 18 -0.30 -5.68 -0.51
C VAL A 18 0.33 -4.42 0.03
N LEU A 19 1.40 -4.55 0.82
CA LEU A 19 2.19 -3.41 1.23
C LEU A 19 3.23 -3.12 0.15
N LEU A 20 3.32 -1.88 -0.30
CA LEU A 20 4.43 -1.39 -1.12
C LEU A 20 5.08 -0.19 -0.42
N SER A 21 6.28 -0.36 0.13
CA SER A 21 6.92 0.67 0.96
C SER A 21 8.39 0.91 0.60
N ASN A 22 8.76 2.19 0.55
CA ASN A 22 10.16 2.59 0.47
C ASN A 22 10.71 2.67 1.89
N VAL A 23 11.60 1.75 2.24
CA VAL A 23 12.18 1.67 3.58
C VAL A 23 13.60 1.11 3.51
N ASP A 24 14.46 1.54 4.42
CA ASP A 24 15.79 0.96 4.58
C ASP A 24 15.75 -0.33 5.40
N ARG A 25 16.73 -1.20 5.19
CA ARG A 25 16.77 -2.53 5.80
C ARG A 25 16.84 -2.50 7.32
N TYR A 26 17.48 -1.50 7.91
CA TYR A 26 17.66 -1.43 9.36
C TYR A 26 16.36 -0.98 10.03
N TYR A 27 15.71 0.03 9.47
CA TYR A 27 14.42 0.52 9.98
C TYR A 27 13.29 -0.49 9.77
N TRP A 28 13.34 -1.29 8.69
CA TRP A 28 12.32 -2.29 8.42
C TRP A 28 12.13 -3.30 9.56
N GLN A 29 13.22 -3.74 10.21
CA GLN A 29 13.14 -4.66 11.35
C GLN A 29 12.34 -4.06 12.52
N VAL A 30 12.50 -2.76 12.77
CA VAL A 30 11.78 -2.04 13.82
C VAL A 30 10.31 -1.88 13.44
N VAL A 31 10.03 -1.53 12.18
CA VAL A 31 8.65 -1.41 11.66
C VAL A 31 7.91 -2.73 11.80
N GLN A 32 8.52 -3.85 11.41
CA GLN A 32 7.89 -5.18 11.55
C GLN A 32 7.56 -5.52 13.00
N ALA A 33 8.42 -5.17 13.95
CA ALA A 33 8.18 -5.44 15.37
C ALA A 33 7.10 -4.54 15.98
N MET A 34 6.96 -3.29 15.51
CA MET A 34 6.01 -2.32 16.07
C MET A 34 4.61 -2.39 15.45
N HIS A 35 4.48 -2.99 14.27
CA HIS A 35 3.23 -3.01 13.50
C HIS A 35 2.72 -4.44 13.27
N PRO A 36 2.12 -5.08 14.29
CA PRO A 36 1.55 -6.42 14.15
C PRO A 36 0.45 -6.50 13.08
N GLU A 37 -0.22 -5.39 12.76
CA GLU A 37 -1.20 -5.28 11.68
C GLU A 37 -0.62 -5.58 10.29
N LEU A 38 0.71 -5.58 10.13
CA LEU A 38 1.35 -6.04 8.90
C LEU A 38 1.02 -7.51 8.56
N GLY A 39 0.63 -8.31 9.56
CA GLY A 39 0.18 -9.69 9.35
C GLY A 39 -1.13 -9.83 8.57
N PHE A 40 -1.87 -8.74 8.33
CA PHE A 40 -3.08 -8.74 7.50
C PHE A 40 -2.78 -8.55 6.00
N PHE A 41 -1.55 -8.19 5.65
CA PHE A 41 -1.14 -8.08 4.26
C PHE A 41 -0.71 -9.44 3.72
N SER A 42 -1.19 -9.78 2.52
CA SER A 42 -0.82 -11.02 1.85
C SER A 42 0.64 -11.01 1.40
N GLU A 43 1.17 -9.83 1.05
CA GLU A 43 2.56 -9.64 0.65
C GLU A 43 3.12 -8.32 1.17
N LEU A 44 4.41 -8.33 1.55
CA LEU A 44 5.15 -7.17 2.04
C LEU A 44 6.28 -6.82 1.08
N LEU A 45 6.01 -5.91 0.15
CA LEU A 45 6.98 -5.45 -0.85
C LEU A 45 7.72 -4.21 -0.34
N VAL A 46 8.90 -4.42 0.22
CA VAL A 46 9.76 -3.35 0.74
C VAL A 46 10.97 -3.10 -0.16
N SER A 47 11.27 -1.84 -0.44
CA SER A 47 12.30 -1.46 -1.43
C SER A 47 13.68 -2.03 -1.14
N CYS A 48 14.06 -2.15 0.14
CA CYS A 48 15.36 -2.70 0.54
C CYS A 48 15.53 -4.19 0.18
N ASP A 49 14.43 -4.93 0.02
CA ASP A 49 14.44 -6.35 -0.37
C ASP A 49 14.09 -6.52 -1.85
N LEU A 50 13.24 -5.63 -2.38
CA LEU A 50 12.78 -5.66 -3.77
C LEU A 50 13.87 -5.21 -4.77
N GLY A 51 14.80 -4.37 -4.32
CA GLY A 51 15.83 -3.75 -5.15
C GLY A 51 15.34 -2.62 -6.06
N VAL A 52 14.04 -2.30 -5.99
CA VAL A 52 13.39 -1.18 -6.69
C VAL A 52 12.49 -0.44 -5.71
N ALA A 53 12.28 0.84 -5.94
CA ALA A 53 11.51 1.72 -5.06
C ALA A 53 10.48 2.53 -5.84
N LYS A 54 9.38 2.91 -5.20
CA LYS A 54 8.48 3.94 -5.76
C LYS A 54 9.27 5.25 -5.96
N PRO A 55 9.03 6.05 -7.01
CA PRO A 55 7.94 5.95 -7.98
C PRO A 55 8.29 5.11 -9.24
N ASP A 56 9.29 4.22 -9.20
CA ASP A 56 9.61 3.38 -10.36
C ASP A 56 8.42 2.48 -10.73
N ALA A 57 8.08 2.45 -12.03
CA ALA A 57 6.98 1.65 -12.55
C ALA A 57 7.10 0.15 -12.24
N GLU A 58 8.33 -0.36 -12.10
CA GLU A 58 8.57 -1.75 -11.72
C GLU A 58 8.05 -2.07 -10.32
N ALA A 59 8.15 -1.13 -9.38
CA ALA A 59 7.63 -1.32 -8.02
C ALA A 59 6.11 -1.55 -8.03
N PHE A 60 5.38 -0.76 -8.81
CA PHE A 60 3.93 -0.88 -8.96
C PHE A 60 3.50 -2.13 -9.74
N ARG A 61 4.24 -2.51 -10.79
CA ARG A 61 4.00 -3.77 -11.52
C ARG A 61 4.09 -4.97 -10.59
N ARG A 62 5.11 -5.02 -9.73
CA ARG A 62 5.25 -6.09 -8.74
C ARG A 62 4.13 -6.09 -7.71
N ALA A 63 3.64 -4.91 -7.31
CA ALA A 63 2.50 -4.80 -6.41
C ALA A 63 1.20 -5.33 -7.02
N SER A 64 0.89 -4.98 -8.27
CA SER A 64 -0.28 -5.52 -8.99
C SER A 64 -0.18 -7.03 -9.21
N GLN A 65 1.00 -7.55 -9.55
CA GLN A 65 1.25 -9.00 -9.62
C GLN A 65 1.04 -9.69 -8.27
N ALA A 66 1.57 -9.13 -7.18
CA ALA A 66 1.38 -9.65 -5.83
C ALA A 66 -0.08 -9.56 -5.36
N ALA A 67 -0.84 -8.59 -5.88
CA ALA A 67 -2.27 -8.44 -5.65
C ALA A 67 -3.13 -9.37 -6.51
N ASP A 68 -2.53 -10.08 -7.48
CA ASP A 68 -3.23 -10.95 -8.43
C ASP A 68 -4.40 -10.22 -9.14
N ALA A 69 -4.16 -8.95 -9.49
CA ALA A 69 -5.16 -8.07 -10.07
C ALA A 69 -4.53 -7.07 -11.03
N ASP A 70 -5.26 -6.72 -12.08
CA ASP A 70 -4.86 -5.64 -12.98
C ASP A 70 -4.83 -4.29 -12.24
N PRO A 71 -3.98 -3.33 -12.66
CA PRO A 71 -3.87 -2.01 -12.03
C PRO A 71 -5.22 -1.31 -11.83
N GLU A 72 -6.11 -1.36 -12.82
CA GLU A 72 -7.44 -0.72 -12.77
C GLU A 72 -8.38 -1.28 -11.69
N ASN A 73 -8.10 -2.50 -11.22
CA ASN A 73 -8.81 -3.18 -10.13
C ASN A 73 -8.09 -3.02 -8.78
N CYS A 74 -7.04 -2.20 -8.72
CA CYS A 74 -6.25 -1.94 -7.53
C CYS A 74 -6.39 -0.48 -7.08
N LEU A 75 -6.70 -0.27 -5.79
CA LEU A 75 -6.60 1.03 -5.13
C LEU A 75 -5.23 1.18 -4.46
N PHE A 76 -4.42 2.10 -4.97
CA PHE A 76 -3.15 2.49 -4.37
C PHE A 76 -3.32 3.68 -3.41
N VAL A 77 -2.85 3.52 -2.17
CA VAL A 77 -2.97 4.50 -1.09
C VAL A 77 -1.57 4.89 -0.62
N ASP A 78 -1.24 6.18 -0.69
CA ASP A 78 0.09 6.69 -0.32
C ASP A 78 0.02 8.17 0.09
N ASP A 79 0.87 8.58 1.03
CA ASP A 79 0.94 9.97 1.52
C ASP A 79 1.83 10.86 0.65
N THR A 80 2.63 10.27 -0.25
CA THR A 80 3.55 10.98 -1.13
C THR A 80 2.95 11.14 -2.52
N MET A 81 2.61 12.39 -2.91
CA MET A 81 1.94 12.70 -4.17
C MET A 81 2.64 12.13 -5.42
N VAL A 82 3.98 12.15 -5.46
CA VAL A 82 4.75 11.62 -6.59
C VAL A 82 4.48 10.11 -6.80
N ASN A 83 4.30 9.34 -5.72
CA ASN A 83 3.95 7.92 -5.82
C ASN A 83 2.51 7.74 -6.31
N VAL A 84 1.59 8.57 -5.81
CA VAL A 84 0.17 8.58 -6.21
C VAL A 84 0.04 8.87 -7.70
N GLU A 85 0.74 9.87 -8.21
CA GLU A 85 0.73 10.23 -9.64
C GLU A 85 1.34 9.13 -10.51
N ALA A 86 2.45 8.51 -10.06
CA ALA A 86 3.07 7.40 -10.77
C ALA A 86 2.14 6.18 -10.85
N ALA A 87 1.48 5.81 -9.75
CA ALA A 87 0.48 4.74 -9.74
C ALA A 87 -0.68 5.05 -10.70
N ARG A 88 -1.21 6.27 -10.67
CA ARG A 88 -2.30 6.71 -11.55
C ARG A 88 -1.91 6.59 -13.03
N ALA A 89 -0.69 6.99 -13.39
CA ALA A 89 -0.18 6.89 -14.76
C ALA A 89 -0.07 5.44 -15.26
N LEU A 90 -0.01 4.46 -14.33
CA LEU A 90 0.03 3.03 -14.62
C LEU A 90 -1.36 2.36 -14.59
N GLY A 91 -2.43 3.14 -14.41
CA GLY A 91 -3.81 2.66 -14.44
C GLY A 91 -4.39 2.31 -13.06
N PHE A 92 -3.68 2.54 -11.97
CA PHE A 92 -4.23 2.33 -10.63
C PHE A 92 -5.34 3.33 -10.31
N GLN A 93 -6.35 2.88 -9.58
CA GLN A 93 -7.14 3.79 -8.76
C GLN A 93 -6.25 4.31 -7.64
N THR A 94 -6.40 5.57 -7.24
CA THR A 94 -5.44 6.18 -6.30
C THR A 94 -6.13 7.04 -5.24
N HIS A 95 -5.64 6.97 -4.02
CA HIS A 95 -6.00 7.89 -2.94
C HIS A 95 -4.74 8.53 -2.36
N TRP A 96 -4.68 9.87 -2.34
CA TRP A 96 -3.66 10.60 -1.61
C TRP A 96 -4.03 10.61 -0.13
N PHE A 97 -3.26 9.88 0.67
CA PHE A 97 -3.55 9.67 2.08
C PHE A 97 -3.14 10.89 2.92
N CYS A 98 -4.12 11.47 3.62
CA CYS A 98 -3.87 12.51 4.62
C CYS A 98 -4.24 12.03 6.03
N ASP A 99 -5.37 11.31 6.17
CA ASP A 99 -5.84 10.75 7.43
C ASP A 99 -6.79 9.55 7.23
N VAL A 100 -7.07 8.85 8.33
CA VAL A 100 -7.97 7.67 8.33
C VAL A 100 -9.42 8.02 7.97
N PRO A 101 -10.04 9.11 8.49
CA PRO A 101 -11.39 9.49 8.09
C PRO A 101 -11.55 9.72 6.58
N GLY A 102 -10.62 10.43 5.95
CA GLY A 102 -10.62 10.69 4.50
C GLY A 102 -10.50 9.41 3.69
N LEU A 103 -9.62 8.50 4.10
CA LEU A 103 -9.51 7.18 3.45
C LEU A 103 -10.80 6.36 3.59
N ARG A 104 -11.42 6.35 4.78
CA ARG A 104 -12.71 5.66 4.99
C ARG A 104 -13.82 6.20 4.09
N GLN A 105 -13.89 7.52 3.91
CA GLN A 105 -14.85 8.13 3.01
C GLN A 105 -14.60 7.74 1.55
N ALA A 106 -13.34 7.72 1.10
CA ALA A 106 -13.00 7.30 -0.25
C ALA A 106 -13.37 5.83 -0.52
N LEU A 107 -13.17 4.95 0.46
CA LEU A 107 -13.50 3.52 0.36
C LEU A 107 -15.01 3.23 0.33
N GLN A 108 -15.87 4.14 0.80
CA GLN A 108 -17.32 3.98 0.74
C GLN A 108 -17.92 4.33 -0.64
N GLY A 109 -17.16 5.02 -1.48
CA GLY A 109 -17.58 5.44 -2.82
C GLY A 109 -16.98 4.60 -3.96
N ALA A 110 -16.20 3.56 -3.63
CA ALA A 110 -15.55 2.65 -4.56
C ALA A 110 -16.37 1.36 -4.75
#